data_AF-A0A0B1TJB8-F1
#
_entry.id   AF-A0A0B1TJB8-F1
#
_cell.length_a   1.000
_cell.length_b   1.000
_cell.length_c   1.000
_cell.angle_alpha   90.00
_cell.angle_beta   90.00
_cell.angle_gamma   90.00
#
_symmetry.space_group_name_H-M   'P 1'
#
loop_
_entity.id
_entity.type
_entity.pdbx_description
1 polymer ?
#
loop_
_entity_poly.entity_id
_entity_poly.type
_entity_poly.pdbx_seq_one_letter_code
_entity_poly.pdbx_strand_id
1 'polypeptide(L)'
;MELADFRKWCDLPPVESFADLYGEMPPSAVDALESVYDSAEDIDLFTGIISERPLPGAVVGPTAGCIIAEQFSRIKKCDRFHYENDGPQSLFLYCLDQLQEIRKTTLSSVICANRKWIKEVPPDAFSILDDFG
;
A
#
# COMPACT_ATOMS: atom_id res chain seq x y z
N MET A 1 19.09 2.43 6.67
CA MET A 1 17.68 1.99 6.80
C MET A 1 17.54 0.91 5.77
N GLU A 2 17.88 -0.32 6.14
CA GLU A 2 18.19 -1.34 5.15
C GLU A 2 17.01 -2.25 4.86
N LEU A 3 16.91 -2.73 3.63
CA LEU A 3 15.91 -3.69 3.19
C LEU A 3 15.93 -4.95 4.07
N ALA A 4 17.12 -5.46 4.39
CA ALA A 4 17.30 -6.70 5.16
C ALA A 4 16.65 -6.62 6.56
N ASP A 5 16.80 -5.48 7.25
CA ASP A 5 16.18 -5.25 8.57
C ASP A 5 14.65 -5.31 8.51
N PHE A 6 14.06 -4.67 7.50
CA PHE A 6 12.61 -4.63 7.34
C PHE A 6 12.03 -5.95 6.85
N ARG A 7 12.74 -6.68 5.99
CA ARG A 7 12.36 -8.04 5.60
C ARG A 7 12.30 -8.95 6.82
N LYS A 8 13.31 -8.88 7.69
CA LYS A 8 13.33 -9.61 8.96
C LYS A 8 12.19 -9.19 9.90
N TRP A 9 11.91 -7.90 10.04
CA TRP A 9 10.80 -7.40 10.86
C TRP A 9 9.43 -7.83 10.33
N CYS A 10 9.30 -8.02 9.01
CA CYS A 10 8.10 -8.51 8.34
C CYS A 10 8.03 -10.05 8.24
N ASP A 11 8.89 -10.79 8.94
CA ASP A 11 8.99 -12.26 8.88
C ASP A 11 9.18 -12.81 7.44
N LEU A 12 9.84 -12.05 6.57
CA LEU A 12 10.18 -12.44 5.20
C LEU A 12 11.53 -13.17 5.15
N PRO A 13 11.81 -13.94 4.07
CA PRO A 13 13.09 -14.58 3.89
C PRO A 13 14.25 -13.57 3.99
N PRO A 14 15.32 -13.91 4.75
CA PRO A 14 16.47 -13.04 4.92
C PRO A 14 17.22 -12.86 3.59
N VAL A 15 18.01 -11.80 3.52
CA VAL A 15 18.85 -11.48 2.36
C VAL A 15 20.29 -11.46 2.84
N GLU A 16 21.03 -12.53 2.59
CA GLU A 16 22.46 -12.64 2.94
C GLU A 16 23.33 -12.42 1.70
N SER A 17 22.75 -12.61 0.50
CA SER A 17 23.42 -12.47 -0.79
C SER A 17 22.46 -11.97 -1.87
N PHE A 18 23.00 -11.44 -2.97
CA PHE A 18 22.19 -11.07 -4.13
C PHE A 18 21.45 -12.28 -4.73
N ALA A 19 21.96 -13.50 -4.50
CA ALA A 19 21.32 -14.73 -4.95
C ALA A 19 19.92 -14.93 -4.32
N ASP A 20 19.73 -14.47 -3.07
CA ASP A 20 18.47 -14.61 -2.32
C ASP A 20 17.36 -13.71 -2.88
N LEU A 21 17.72 -12.68 -3.66
CA LEU A 21 16.78 -11.75 -4.28
C LEU A 21 16.22 -12.28 -5.61
N TYR A 22 16.82 -13.31 -6.20
CA TYR A 22 16.26 -13.95 -7.38
C TYR A 22 14.98 -14.71 -7.03
N GLY A 23 13.89 -14.31 -7.68
CA GLY A 23 12.53 -14.82 -7.39
C GLY A 23 11.67 -13.79 -6.66
N GLU A 24 12.30 -13.00 -5.77
CA GLU A 24 11.67 -11.87 -5.09
C GLU A 24 11.64 -10.61 -5.97
N MET A 25 12.68 -10.44 -6.80
CA MET A 25 12.86 -9.30 -7.71
C MET A 25 12.98 -9.77 -9.18
N PRO A 26 12.79 -8.89 -10.18
CA PRO A 26 13.20 -9.16 -11.55
C PRO A 26 14.73 -9.34 -11.64
N PRO A 27 15.26 -10.31 -12.43
CA PRO A 27 16.70 -10.54 -12.55
C PRO A 27 17.49 -9.27 -12.90
N SER A 28 16.97 -8.46 -13.83
CA SER A 28 17.60 -7.19 -14.22
C SER A 28 17.71 -6.17 -13.07
N ALA A 29 16.80 -6.23 -12.08
CA ALA A 29 16.87 -5.36 -10.91
C ALA A 29 17.94 -5.87 -9.94
N VAL A 30 18.04 -7.19 -9.75
CA VAL A 30 19.12 -7.81 -8.95
C VAL A 30 20.49 -7.49 -9.55
N ASP A 31 20.65 -7.66 -10.87
CA ASP A 31 21.89 -7.33 -11.58
C ASP A 31 22.28 -5.86 -11.39
N ALA A 32 21.29 -4.95 -11.43
CA ALA A 32 21.53 -3.53 -11.22
C ALA A 32 21.94 -3.22 -9.77
N LEU A 33 21.30 -3.86 -8.78
CA LEU A 33 21.64 -3.72 -7.37
C LEU A 33 23.05 -4.24 -7.07
N GLU A 34 23.40 -5.40 -7.61
CA GLU A 34 24.74 -6.00 -7.47
C GLU A 34 25.84 -5.11 -8.09
N SER A 35 25.51 -4.29 -9.09
CA SER A 35 26.46 -3.36 -9.69
C SER A 35 26.77 -2.11 -8.85
N VAL A 36 25.95 -1.80 -7.84
CA VAL A 36 26.06 -0.55 -7.06
C VAL A 36 26.22 -0.75 -5.55
N TYR A 37 25.81 -1.88 -5.00
CA TYR A 37 25.99 -2.22 -3.58
C TYR A 37 27.08 -3.28 -3.41
N ASP A 38 27.94 -3.10 -2.42
CA ASP A 38 28.98 -4.08 -2.07
C ASP A 38 28.39 -5.35 -1.42
N SER A 39 27.25 -5.20 -0.73
CA SER A 39 26.53 -6.28 -0.04
C SER A 39 25.02 -6.15 -0.27
N ALA A 40 24.33 -7.28 -0.36
CA ALA A 40 22.87 -7.30 -0.45
C ALA A 40 22.18 -6.87 0.86
N GLU A 41 22.90 -6.97 1.99
CA GLU A 41 22.42 -6.50 3.30
C GLU A 41 22.38 -4.96 3.39
N ASP A 42 23.17 -4.26 2.59
CA ASP A 42 23.31 -2.79 2.60
C ASP A 42 22.37 -2.09 1.61
N ILE A 43 21.41 -2.82 1.03
CA ILE A 43 20.44 -2.24 0.10
C ILE A 43 19.51 -1.31 0.87
N ASP A 44 19.51 -0.02 0.49
CA ASP A 44 18.57 0.97 1.03
C ASP A 44 17.13 0.49 0.90
N LEU A 45 16.34 0.66 1.96
CA LEU A 45 14.95 0.23 2.00
C LEU A 45 14.13 0.71 0.81
N PHE A 46 14.20 2.00 0.46
CA PHE A 46 13.39 2.55 -0.64
C PHE A 46 13.75 1.88 -1.97
N THR A 47 15.04 1.72 -2.25
CA THR A 47 15.55 1.06 -3.46
C THR A 47 15.11 -0.39 -3.50
N GLY A 48 15.18 -1.10 -2.37
CA GLY A 48 14.73 -2.47 -2.24
C GLY A 48 13.24 -2.65 -2.50
N ILE A 49 12.39 -1.88 -1.80
CA ILE A 49 10.94 -2.09 -1.86
C ILE A 49 10.31 -1.78 -3.22
N ILE A 50 10.91 -0.87 -4.01
CA ILE A 50 10.45 -0.58 -5.38
C ILE A 50 10.95 -1.62 -6.40
N SER A 51 11.98 -2.38 -6.03
CA SER A 51 12.59 -3.41 -6.88
C SER A 51 11.93 -4.80 -6.70
N GLU A 52 11.21 -5.00 -5.60
CA GLU A 52 10.43 -6.22 -5.35
C GLU A 52 9.28 -6.40 -6.36
N ARG A 53 9.03 -7.66 -6.73
CA ARG A 53 7.88 -8.01 -7.56
C ARG A 53 6.58 -7.71 -6.81
N PRO A 54 5.58 -7.09 -7.45
CA PRO A 54 4.29 -6.88 -6.83
C PRO A 54 3.61 -8.19 -6.43
N LEU A 55 2.89 -8.17 -5.31
CA LEU A 55 2.01 -9.27 -4.94
C LEU A 55 0.84 -9.40 -5.93
N PRO A 56 0.23 -10.60 -6.10
CA PRO A 56 -0.92 -10.78 -6.96
C PRO A 56 -2.07 -9.81 -6.61
N GLY A 57 -2.49 -9.01 -7.59
CA GLY A 57 -3.54 -7.99 -7.41
C GLY A 57 -3.11 -6.72 -6.66
N ALA A 58 -1.82 -6.58 -6.36
CA ALA A 58 -1.26 -5.38 -5.73
C ALA A 58 -0.27 -4.68 -6.68
N VAL A 59 0.07 -3.44 -6.33
CA VAL A 59 1.09 -2.64 -7.04
C VAL A 59 2.43 -2.56 -6.30
N VAL A 60 2.53 -3.22 -5.13
CA VAL A 60 3.70 -3.23 -4.26
C VAL A 60 4.12 -4.65 -3.92
N GLY A 61 5.41 -4.84 -3.67
CA GLY A 61 5.98 -6.10 -3.21
C GLY A 61 5.70 -6.41 -1.73
N PRO A 62 6.17 -7.58 -1.24
CA PRO A 62 5.88 -8.06 0.10
C PRO A 62 6.37 -7.12 1.22
N THR A 63 7.58 -6.55 1.10
CA THR A 63 8.15 -5.68 2.14
C THR A 63 7.39 -4.36 2.23
N ALA A 64 7.16 -3.70 1.09
CA ALA A 64 6.32 -2.50 1.04
C ALA A 64 4.89 -2.79 1.53
N GLY A 65 4.29 -3.90 1.11
CA GLY A 65 2.96 -4.32 1.53
C GLY A 65 2.84 -4.46 3.05
N CYS A 66 3.79 -5.14 3.69
CA CYS A 66 3.87 -5.27 5.14
C CYS A 66 3.98 -3.90 5.84
N ILE A 67 4.92 -3.05 5.42
CA ILE A 67 5.14 -1.72 6.04
C ILE A 67 3.89 -0.85 5.89
N ILE A 68 3.33 -0.77 4.68
CA ILE A 68 2.12 0.00 4.40
C ILE A 68 0.96 -0.51 5.26
N ALA A 69 0.74 -1.82 5.30
CA ALA A 69 -0.34 -2.43 6.08
C ALA A 69 -0.22 -2.10 7.57
N GLU A 70 0.98 -2.21 8.15
CA GLU A 70 1.20 -1.89 9.56
C GLU A 70 0.96 -0.40 9.83
N GLN A 71 1.47 0.49 8.98
CA GLN A 71 1.29 1.92 9.17
C GLN A 71 -0.18 2.34 9.05
N PHE A 72 -0.89 1.87 8.03
CA PHE A 72 -2.32 2.14 7.87
C PHE A 72 -3.16 1.52 9.00
N SER A 73 -2.80 0.33 9.48
CA SER A 73 -3.43 -0.32 10.64
C SER A 73 -3.29 0.53 11.90
N ARG A 74 -2.09 1.05 12.18
CA ARG A 74 -1.84 1.95 13.33
C ARG A 74 -2.59 3.26 13.19
N ILE A 75 -2.53 3.92 12.04
CA ILE A 75 -3.24 5.18 11.81
C ILE A 75 -4.76 5.00 12.01
N LYS A 76 -5.34 3.91 11.49
CA LYS A 76 -6.77 3.60 11.68
C LYS A 76 -7.12 3.34 13.15
N LYS A 77 -6.38 2.47 13.84
CA LYS A 77 -6.72 2.01 15.20
C LYS A 77 -6.39 3.05 16.28
N CYS A 78 -5.33 3.83 16.08
CA CYS A 78 -4.85 4.79 17.07
C CYS A 78 -5.42 6.20 16.89
N ASP A 79 -6.13 6.47 15.78
CA ASP A 79 -6.86 7.71 15.62
C ASP A 79 -8.20 7.67 16.37
N ARG A 80 -8.28 8.43 17.46
CA ARG A 80 -9.50 8.59 18.27
C ARG A 80 -10.68 9.09 17.45
N PHE A 81 -10.44 9.82 16.36
CA PHE A 81 -11.45 10.41 15.49
C PHE A 81 -11.68 9.64 14.19
N HIS A 82 -11.09 8.45 14.05
CA HIS A 82 -11.40 7.60 12.91
C HIS A 82 -12.91 7.33 12.85
N TYR A 83 -13.50 7.52 11.67
CA TYR A 83 -14.96 7.57 11.51
C TYR A 83 -15.68 6.27 11.90
N GLU A 84 -14.98 5.13 11.97
CA GLU A 84 -15.54 3.83 12.39
C GLU A 84 -15.26 3.45 13.85
N ASN A 85 -14.60 4.30 14.65
CA ASN A 85 -14.18 3.93 16.01
C ASN A 85 -15.29 4.14 17.06
N ASP A 86 -15.70 3.04 17.70
CA ASP A 86 -16.69 3.01 18.80
C ASP A 86 -16.00 3.10 20.19
N GLY A 87 -15.49 4.27 20.55
CA GLY A 87 -14.80 4.52 21.83
C GLY A 87 -15.73 4.98 22.97
N PRO A 88 -15.44 4.67 24.25
CA PRO A 88 -16.25 5.12 25.40
C PRO A 88 -16.18 6.63 25.66
N GLN A 89 -15.17 7.33 25.14
CA GLN A 89 -15.11 8.80 25.08
C GLN A 89 -15.62 9.36 23.74
N SER A 90 -15.99 8.48 22.81
CA SER A 90 -16.59 8.77 21.50
C SER A 90 -18.11 8.75 21.60
N LEU A 91 -18.66 9.49 22.56
CA LEU A 91 -20.07 9.84 22.65
C LEU A 91 -20.52 10.54 21.35
N PHE A 92 -20.79 9.77 20.29
CA PHE A 92 -21.44 10.19 19.05
C PHE A 92 -20.56 11.01 18.06
N LEU A 93 -19.58 10.38 17.39
CA LEU A 93 -19.06 10.98 16.14
C LEU A 93 -20.07 10.83 14.99
N TYR A 94 -20.62 9.62 14.82
CA TYR A 94 -21.68 9.34 13.84
C TYR A 94 -22.67 8.29 14.38
N CYS A 95 -23.97 8.46 14.15
CA CYS A 95 -24.94 7.38 14.36
C CYS A 95 -24.84 6.32 13.25
N LEU A 96 -25.41 5.14 13.46
CA LEU A 96 -25.38 4.06 12.46
C LEU A 96 -25.91 4.50 11.09
N ASP A 97 -26.96 5.32 11.05
CA ASP A 97 -27.52 5.85 9.80
C ASP A 97 -26.53 6.78 9.09
N GLN A 98 -25.84 7.66 9.82
CA GLN A 98 -24.79 8.51 9.25
C GLN A 98 -23.60 7.69 8.73
N LEU A 99 -23.19 6.63 9.45
CA LEU A 99 -22.14 5.72 8.98
C LEU A 99 -22.52 4.99 7.70
N GLN A 100 -23.80 4.59 7.57
CA GLN A 100 -24.31 3.99 6.34
C GLN A 100 -24.26 4.98 5.16
N GLU A 101 -24.55 6.26 5.38
CA GLU A 101 -24.41 7.28 4.33
C GLU A 101 -22.95 7.53 3.96
N ILE A 102 -22.04 7.60 4.93
CA ILE A 102 -20.59 7.76 4.66
C ILE A 102 -20.08 6.61 3.79
N ARG A 103 -20.48 5.36 4.08
CA ARG A 103 -20.09 4.16 3.32
C ARG A 103 -20.56 4.14 1.86
N LYS A 104 -21.57 4.94 1.50
CA LYS A 104 -22.02 5.07 0.10
C LYS A 104 -21.16 6.04 -0.72
N THR A 105 -20.28 6.80 -0.08
CA THR A 105 -19.42 7.77 -0.76
C THR A 105 -18.39 7.04 -1.62
N THR A 106 -18.25 7.45 -2.89
CA THR A 106 -17.18 7.00 -3.79
C THR A 106 -16.37 8.21 -4.26
N LEU A 107 -15.12 7.99 -4.69
CA LEU A 107 -14.34 9.09 -5.27
C LEU A 107 -15.05 9.68 -6.51
N SER A 108 -15.70 8.83 -7.31
CA SER A 108 -16.50 9.25 -8.47
C SER A 108 -17.68 10.15 -8.08
N SER A 109 -18.41 9.83 -7.00
CA SER A 109 -19.52 10.68 -6.56
C SER A 109 -19.04 12.05 -6.07
N VAL A 110 -17.88 12.11 -5.40
CA VAL A 110 -17.23 13.36 -5.00
C VAL A 110 -16.83 14.20 -6.22
N ILE A 111 -16.26 13.58 -7.26
CA ILE A 111 -15.90 14.28 -8.51
C ILE A 111 -17.15 14.88 -9.17
N CYS A 112 -18.20 14.07 -9.35
CA CYS A 112 -19.46 14.50 -9.98
C CYS A 112 -20.14 15.64 -9.22
N ALA A 113 -20.13 15.60 -7.89
CA ALA A 113 -20.74 16.65 -7.06
C ALA A 113 -20.03 18.01 -7.18
N ASN A 114 -18.75 18.02 -7.58
CA ASN A 114 -17.88 19.21 -7.52
C ASN A 114 -17.41 19.73 -8.89
N ARG A 115 -17.84 19.12 -10.00
CA ARG A 115 -17.38 19.48 -11.36
C ARG A 115 -18.54 19.57 -12.35
N LYS A 116 -18.81 20.79 -12.84
CA LYS A 116 -19.92 21.04 -13.78
C LYS A 116 -19.64 20.62 -15.23
N TRP A 117 -18.36 20.51 -15.62
CA TRP A 117 -17.97 20.21 -17.01
C TRP A 117 -17.69 18.72 -17.25
N ILE A 118 -17.51 17.94 -16.19
CA ILE A 118 -17.35 16.49 -16.30
C ILE A 118 -18.75 15.90 -16.40
N LYS A 119 -19.06 15.28 -17.54
CA LYS A 119 -20.38 14.70 -17.81
C LYS A 119 -20.51 13.26 -17.32
N GLU A 120 -19.41 12.52 -17.36
CA GLU A 120 -19.36 11.09 -17.07
C GLU A 120 -18.07 10.77 -16.32
N VAL A 121 -18.17 9.87 -15.34
CA VAL A 121 -17.06 9.33 -14.53
C VAL A 121 -17.34 7.84 -14.34
N PRO A 122 -16.34 6.95 -14.42
CA PRO A 122 -16.55 5.53 -14.14
C PRO A 122 -17.06 5.31 -12.71
N PRO A 123 -17.91 4.30 -12.45
CA PRO A 123 -18.42 4.03 -11.10
C PRO A 123 -17.32 3.79 -10.06
N ASP A 124 -16.25 3.12 -10.46
CA ASP A 124 -15.02 2.98 -9.69
C ASP A 124 -13.93 3.85 -10.33
N ALA A 125 -13.40 4.81 -9.57
CA ALA A 125 -12.36 5.71 -10.05
C ALA A 125 -10.96 5.09 -10.03
N PHE A 126 -10.79 3.93 -9.38
CA PHE A 126 -9.51 3.24 -9.24
C PHE A 126 -9.36 2.04 -10.18
N SER A 127 -10.44 1.62 -10.84
CA SER A 127 -10.34 0.60 -11.87
C SER A 127 -9.60 1.17 -13.08
N ILE A 128 -8.67 0.38 -13.60
CA ILE A 128 -8.10 0.64 -14.91
C ILE A 128 -9.14 0.17 -15.92
N LEU A 129 -9.56 1.07 -16.81
CA LEU A 129 -10.39 0.69 -17.96
C LEU A 129 -9.52 -0.21 -18.83
N ASP A 130 -9.73 -1.52 -18.77
CA ASP A 130 -9.10 -2.43 -19.70
C ASP A 130 -9.76 -2.24 -21.07
N ASP A 131 -8.97 -2.02 -22.12
CA ASP A 131 -9.46 -1.97 -23.51
C ASP A 131 -10.01 -3.35 -23.99
N PHE A 132 -9.98 -4.37 -23.13
CA PHE A 132 -10.43 -5.73 -23.39
C PHE A 132 -11.27 -6.26 -22.21
N GLY A 133 -12.50 -5.79 -22.11
CA GLY A 133 -13.53 -6.42 -21.28
C GLY A 133 -13.87 -7.84 -21.71
#